data_AF-A0A939AEA2-F1
#
_entry.id   AF-A0A939AEA2-F1
#
_cell.length_a   1.000
_cell.length_b   1.000
_cell.length_c   1.000
_cell.angle_alpha   90.00
_cell.angle_beta   90.00
_cell.angle_gamma   90.00
#
_symmetry.space_group_name_H-M   'P 1'
#
loop_
_entity.id
_entity.type
_entity.pdbx_description
1 polymer ?
#
loop_
_entity_poly.entity_id
_entity_poly.type
_entity_poly.pdbx_seq_one_letter_code
_entity_poly.pdbx_strand_id
1 'polypeptide(L)'
;MREILLVISNSARSRMAIDPPVRLAHMRASVMGSIPFTGKDKYKDGQGYMFGKVAGMITVFDDRDAEIAQSALLTIFAGALFFPSFVISDQITRIASDDSSATARMQAGGMDLTGTFSLMRKDC
;
A
#
# COMPACT_ATOMS: atom_id res chain seq x y z
N MET A 1 -5.44 -38.39 19.57
CA MET A 1 -6.00 -37.17 20.21
C MET A 1 -5.04 -36.01 19.93
N ARG A 2 -5.58 -34.90 19.39
CA ARG A 2 -4.92 -33.63 19.00
C ARG A 2 -4.32 -33.58 17.59
N GLU A 3 -5.21 -33.52 16.60
CA GLU A 3 -4.91 -32.74 15.39
C GLU A 3 -4.76 -31.28 15.82
N ILE A 4 -3.54 -30.76 15.72
CA ILE A 4 -3.30 -29.32 15.72
C ILE A 4 -3.79 -28.84 14.36
N LEU A 5 -5.09 -28.56 14.27
CA LEU A 5 -5.66 -27.80 13.18
C LEU A 5 -5.12 -26.37 13.34
N LEU A 6 -3.94 -26.11 12.76
CA LEU A 6 -3.46 -24.76 12.53
C LEU A 6 -4.47 -24.12 11.58
N VAL A 7 -5.51 -23.48 12.12
CA VAL A 7 -6.43 -22.68 11.31
C VAL A 7 -5.62 -21.50 10.78
N ILE A 8 -5.00 -21.67 9.61
CA ILE A 8 -4.32 -20.60 8.90
C ILE A 8 -5.44 -19.72 8.30
N SER A 9 -6.00 -18.86 9.14
CA SER A 9 -6.97 -17.85 8.71
C SER A 9 -6.23 -16.78 7.91
N ASN A 10 -6.57 -16.67 6.62
CA ASN A 10 -6.10 -15.58 5.78
C ASN A 10 -6.67 -14.27 6.33
N SER A 11 -5.80 -13.29 6.57
CA SER A 11 -6.21 -11.97 7.02
C SER A 11 -5.28 -10.91 6.46
N ALA A 12 -5.87 -9.79 6.03
CA ALA A 12 -5.12 -8.61 5.62
C ALA A 12 -5.67 -7.40 6.37
N ARG A 13 -4.79 -6.60 6.93
CA ARG A 13 -5.12 -5.34 7.59
C ARG A 13 -4.21 -4.27 7.03
N SER A 14 -4.81 -3.23 6.47
CA SER A 14 -4.11 -2.05 5.99
C SER A 14 -4.65 -0.84 6.71
N ARG A 15 -3.77 0.01 7.21
CA ARG A 15 -4.08 1.35 7.71
C ARG A 15 -3.22 2.33 6.94
N MET A 16 -3.86 3.37 6.41
CA MET A 16 -3.17 4.45 5.72
C MET A 16 -3.73 5.79 6.17
N ALA A 17 -2.86 6.78 6.22
CA ALA A 17 -3.18 8.18 6.47
C ALA A 17 -2.44 9.02 5.44
N ILE A 18 -3.03 10.14 5.04
CA ILE A 18 -2.44 11.06 4.05
C ILE A 18 -1.65 12.18 4.71
N ASP A 19 -2.07 12.65 5.90
CA ASP A 19 -1.48 13.81 6.56
C ASP A 19 -1.26 13.54 8.06
N PRO A 20 0.00 13.29 8.49
CA PRO A 20 1.16 12.99 7.64
C PRO A 20 1.01 11.63 6.93
N PRO A 21 1.70 11.40 5.80
CA PRO A 21 1.56 10.17 5.03
C PRO A 21 2.18 8.99 5.77
N VAL A 22 1.35 8.01 6.10
CA VAL A 22 1.73 6.80 6.82
C VAL A 22 0.99 5.61 6.24
N ARG A 23 1.68 4.47 6.10
CA ARG A 23 1.06 3.20 5.76
C ARG A 23 1.57 2.09 6.66
N LEU A 24 0.65 1.26 7.13
CA LEU A 24 0.90 0.06 7.91
C LEU A 24 0.01 -1.05 7.38
N ALA A 25 0.60 -1.97 6.62
CA ALA A 25 -0.06 -3.15 6.11
C ALA A 25 0.55 -4.41 6.74
N HIS A 26 -0.31 -5.32 7.18
CA HIS A 26 0.04 -6.61 7.71
C HIS A 26 -0.88 -7.66 7.10
N MET A 27 -0.28 -8.66 6.47
CA MET A 27 -0.97 -9.77 5.88
C MET A 27 -0.51 -11.08 6.50
N ARG A 28 -1.45 -12.00 6.66
CA ARG A 28 -1.22 -13.40 6.96
C ARG A 28 -1.98 -14.21 5.93
N ALA A 29 -1.30 -15.13 5.28
CA ALA A 29 -1.90 -15.96 4.25
C ALA A 29 -1.37 -17.39 4.35
N SER A 30 -2.06 -18.32 3.70
CA SER A 30 -1.60 -19.69 3.46
C SER A 30 -1.16 -19.83 2.02
N VAL A 31 0.12 -20.15 1.79
CA VAL A 31 0.66 -20.53 0.49
C VAL A 31 0.46 -22.03 0.30
N MET A 32 -0.04 -22.45 -0.87
CA MET A 32 -0.34 -23.86 -1.18
C MET A 32 -1.25 -24.53 -0.12
N GLY A 33 -2.18 -23.78 0.45
CA GLY A 33 -3.19 -24.26 1.40
C GLY A 33 -2.67 -24.61 2.81
N SER A 34 -1.36 -24.73 3.02
CA SER A 34 -0.81 -25.22 4.30
C SER A 34 0.42 -24.46 4.82
N ILE A 35 1.09 -23.64 4.00
CA ILE A 35 2.34 -22.99 4.39
C ILE A 35 2.04 -21.56 4.85
N PRO A 36 2.20 -21.20 6.14
CA PRO A 36 1.86 -19.87 6.59
C PRO A 36 2.86 -18.85 6.07
N PHE A 37 2.34 -17.75 5.54
CA PHE A 37 3.08 -16.59 5.08
C PHE A 37 2.65 -15.36 5.88
N THR A 38 3.61 -14.57 6.32
CA THR A 38 3.39 -13.28 6.96
C THR A 38 4.11 -12.20 6.18
N GLY A 39 3.36 -11.20 5.72
CA GLY A 39 3.90 -10.02 5.05
C GLY A 39 3.63 -8.77 5.88
N LYS A 40 4.61 -7.87 5.95
CA LYS A 40 4.48 -6.53 6.53
C LYS A 40 4.98 -5.53 5.50
N ASP A 41 4.29 -4.43 5.40
CA ASP A 41 4.64 -3.35 4.49
C ASP A 41 4.32 -2.03 5.18
N LYS A 42 5.30 -1.13 5.25
CA LYS A 42 5.24 0.10 6.01
C LYS A 42 5.81 1.26 5.22
N TYR A 43 5.18 2.41 5.36
CA TYR A 43 5.73 3.71 5.00
C TYR A 43 5.64 4.66 6.19
N LYS A 44 6.74 5.36 6.50
CA LYS A 44 6.74 6.48 7.45
C LYS A 44 7.94 7.40 7.19
N ASP A 45 7.72 8.71 7.18
CA ASP A 45 8.78 9.73 7.15
C ASP A 45 9.80 9.53 6.01
N GLY A 46 9.33 9.20 4.80
CA GLY A 46 10.19 8.95 3.64
C GLY A 46 10.86 7.56 3.60
N GLN A 47 10.59 6.70 4.58
CA GLN A 47 11.17 5.36 4.67
C GLN A 47 10.12 4.29 4.41
N GLY A 48 10.46 3.38 3.49
CA GLY A 48 9.73 2.16 3.21
C GLY A 48 10.31 0.97 3.97
N TYR A 49 9.47 0.01 4.33
CA TYR A 49 9.93 -1.26 4.86
C TYR A 49 9.00 -2.38 4.42
N MET A 50 9.54 -3.36 3.71
CA MET A 50 8.81 -4.55 3.28
C MET A 50 9.47 -5.79 3.88
N PHE A 51 8.67 -6.62 4.54
CA PHE A 51 9.16 -7.82 5.22
C PHE A 51 8.24 -9.01 5.00
N GLY A 52 8.81 -10.14 4.64
CA GLY A 52 8.09 -11.35 4.27
C GLY A 52 8.71 -12.58 4.91
N LYS A 53 7.89 -13.41 5.55
CA LYS A 53 8.33 -14.65 6.18
C LYS A 53 7.41 -15.82 5.84
N VAL A 54 8.02 -16.93 5.45
CA VAL A 54 7.36 -18.22 5.19
C VAL A 54 7.63 -19.18 6.34
N ALA A 55 6.61 -19.95 6.72
CA ALA A 55 6.64 -20.91 7.83
C ALA A 55 7.03 -20.30 9.19
N GLY A 56 7.07 -18.96 9.31
CA GLY A 56 7.64 -18.29 10.47
C GLY A 56 9.16 -18.49 10.64
N MET A 57 9.86 -19.05 9.64
CA MET A 57 11.28 -19.42 9.72
C MET A 57 12.11 -18.79 8.60
N ILE A 58 11.62 -18.82 7.36
CA ILE A 58 12.38 -18.41 6.18
C ILE A 58 11.98 -16.98 5.81
N THR A 59 12.92 -16.04 5.92
CA THR A 59 12.73 -14.67 5.40
C THR A 59 12.82 -14.71 3.88
N VAL A 60 11.80 -14.19 3.20
CA VAL A 60 11.75 -14.10 1.73
C VAL A 60 12.22 -12.73 1.25
N PHE A 61 11.89 -11.68 2.00
CA PHE A 61 12.29 -10.30 1.73
C PHE A 61 12.36 -9.51 3.05
N ASP A 62 13.33 -8.59 3.17
CA ASP A 62 13.57 -7.69 4.32
C ASP A 62 14.24 -6.41 3.79
N ASP A 63 13.48 -5.62 3.05
CA ASP A 63 14.01 -4.55 2.22
C ASP A 63 13.56 -3.18 2.74
N ARG A 64 14.48 -2.20 2.65
CA ARG A 64 14.28 -0.81 3.11
C ARG A 64 14.64 0.22 2.03
N ASP A 65 14.68 -0.23 0.77
CA ASP A 65 15.18 0.59 -0.33
C ASP A 65 14.24 1.76 -0.67
N ALA A 66 14.78 2.76 -1.35
CA ALA A 66 14.03 3.94 -1.78
C ALA A 66 12.82 3.56 -2.66
N GLU A 67 12.94 2.49 -3.45
CA GLU A 67 11.87 1.96 -4.30
C GLU A 67 10.70 1.42 -3.47
N ILE A 68 10.98 0.79 -2.32
CA ILE A 68 9.95 0.34 -1.36
C ILE A 68 9.24 1.56 -0.77
N ALA A 69 9.99 2.60 -0.41
CA ALA A 69 9.42 3.85 0.09
C ALA A 69 8.50 4.51 -0.94
N GLN A 70 8.96 4.59 -2.20
CA GLN A 70 8.22 5.16 -3.32
C GLN A 70 6.95 4.36 -3.62
N SER A 71 7.03 3.03 -3.67
CA SER A 71 5.88 2.16 -3.91
C SER A 71 4.83 2.26 -2.80
N ALA A 72 5.27 2.28 -1.55
CA ALA A 72 4.37 2.40 -0.42
C ALA A 72 3.70 3.79 -0.35
N LEU A 73 4.44 4.86 -0.69
CA LEU A 73 3.88 6.22 -0.81
C LEU A 73 2.91 6.33 -2.00
N LEU A 74 3.25 5.74 -3.15
CA LEU A 74 2.36 5.65 -4.31
C LEU A 74 1.05 4.93 -3.96
N THR A 75 1.11 3.92 -3.09
CA THR A 75 -0.09 3.23 -2.60
C THR A 75 -0.97 4.15 -1.75
N ILE A 76 -0.38 4.98 -0.88
CA ILE A 76 -1.13 6.01 -0.13
C ILE A 76 -1.78 6.99 -1.10
N PHE A 77 -1.01 7.45 -2.10
CA PHE A 77 -1.46 8.41 -3.10
C PHE A 77 -2.61 7.87 -3.96
N ALA A 78 -2.49 6.63 -4.44
CA ALA A 78 -3.58 5.94 -5.15
C ALA A 78 -4.82 5.73 -4.26
N GLY A 79 -4.64 5.68 -2.94
CA GLY A 79 -5.73 5.70 -1.97
C GLY A 79 -6.69 6.88 -2.13
N ALA A 80 -6.25 8.00 -2.72
CA ALA A 80 -7.10 9.14 -3.02
C ALA A 80 -8.28 8.82 -3.97
N LEU A 81 -8.16 7.76 -4.78
CA LEU A 81 -9.28 7.25 -5.59
C LEU A 81 -10.41 6.64 -4.76
N PHE A 82 -10.07 6.08 -3.59
CA PHE A 82 -11.01 5.36 -2.72
C PHE A 82 -11.44 6.19 -1.52
N PHE A 83 -10.61 7.14 -1.10
CA PHE A 83 -10.82 7.99 0.06
C PHE A 83 -10.81 9.46 -0.37
N PRO A 84 -11.98 10.05 -0.65
CA PRO A 84 -12.07 11.44 -1.11
C PRO A 84 -11.41 12.44 -0.16
N SER A 85 -11.35 12.14 1.14
CA SER A 85 -10.65 12.97 2.13
C SER A 85 -9.16 13.12 1.85
N PHE A 86 -8.53 12.18 1.13
CA PHE A 86 -7.12 12.27 0.76
C PHE A 86 -6.89 13.35 -0.30
N VAL A 87 -7.85 13.56 -1.20
CA VAL A 87 -7.79 14.59 -2.25
C VAL A 87 -7.74 16.01 -1.66
N ILE A 88 -8.35 16.22 -0.49
CA ILE A 88 -8.44 17.52 0.18
C ILE A 88 -7.16 17.84 0.98
N SER A 89 -6.28 16.86 1.19
CA SER A 89 -5.06 17.05 1.98
C SER A 89 -4.09 18.01 1.30
N ASP A 90 -3.43 18.85 2.10
CA ASP A 90 -2.35 19.74 1.66
C ASP A 90 -1.15 19.01 1.04
N GLN A 91 -1.06 17.69 1.24
CA GLN A 91 -0.04 16.84 0.60
C GLN A 91 -0.24 16.69 -0.91
N ILE A 92 -1.46 16.92 -1.41
CA ILE A 92 -1.80 16.88 -2.84
C ILE A 92 -1.83 18.32 -3.36
N THR A 93 -0.85 18.67 -4.18
CA THR A 93 -0.53 20.08 -4.50
C THR A 93 -1.04 20.54 -5.85
N ARG A 94 -1.37 19.61 -6.75
CA ARG A 94 -1.84 19.92 -8.09
C ARG A 94 -2.89 18.92 -8.50
N ILE A 95 -4.01 19.40 -9.00
CA ILE A 95 -5.03 18.58 -9.67
C ILE A 95 -5.33 19.29 -11.00
N ALA A 96 -4.97 18.67 -12.11
CA ALA A 96 -5.40 19.08 -13.44
C ALA A 96 -6.34 18.02 -13.98
N SER A 97 -7.54 18.40 -14.39
CA SER A 97 -8.55 17.46 -14.90
C SER A 97 -9.00 17.84 -16.29
N ASP A 98 -9.23 16.84 -17.12
CA ASP A 98 -9.96 16.92 -18.40
C ASP A 98 -11.23 16.02 -18.33
N ASP A 99 -11.96 15.93 -19.43
CA ASP A 99 -13.23 15.17 -19.53
C ASP A 99 -13.10 13.67 -19.19
N SER A 100 -11.89 13.12 -19.22
CA SER A 100 -11.61 11.69 -19.09
C SER A 100 -10.42 11.36 -18.17
N SER A 101 -9.75 12.36 -17.62
CA SER A 101 -8.55 12.15 -16.82
C SER A 101 -8.39 13.20 -15.72
N ALA A 102 -7.73 12.80 -14.64
CA ALA A 102 -7.29 13.69 -13.58
C ALA A 102 -5.82 13.40 -13.25
N THR A 103 -4.95 14.39 -13.39
CA THR A 103 -3.56 14.32 -12.98
C THR A 103 -3.40 14.98 -11.63
N ALA A 104 -2.86 14.24 -10.66
CA ALA A 104 -2.52 14.77 -9.35
C ALA A 104 -1.02 14.67 -9.06
N ARG A 105 -0.51 15.55 -8.20
CA ARG A 105 0.87 15.51 -7.70
C ARG A 105 0.90 15.52 -6.17
N MET A 106 1.70 14.65 -5.58
CA MET A 106 1.93 14.52 -4.15
C MET A 106 3.41 14.66 -3.84
N GLN A 107 3.76 15.46 -2.84
CA GLN A 107 5.15 15.59 -2.37
C GLN A 107 5.22 15.23 -0.90
N ALA A 108 6.01 14.21 -0.56
CA ALA A 108 6.16 13.75 0.81
C ALA A 108 7.44 12.96 1.03
N GLY A 109 8.06 13.11 2.20
CA GLY A 109 9.23 12.30 2.59
C GLY A 109 10.42 12.40 1.63
N GLY A 110 10.61 13.56 0.99
CA GLY A 110 11.65 13.79 -0.01
C GLY A 110 11.35 13.20 -1.40
N MET A 111 10.19 12.58 -1.59
CA MET A 111 9.71 12.06 -2.87
C MET A 111 8.66 12.97 -3.48
N ASP A 112 8.64 12.96 -4.81
CA ASP A 112 7.69 13.71 -5.63
C ASP A 112 7.00 12.74 -6.60
N LEU A 113 5.70 12.55 -6.39
CA LEU A 113 4.88 11.60 -7.15
C LEU A 113 3.90 12.36 -8.03
N THR A 114 3.83 12.00 -9.30
CA THR A 114 2.78 12.44 -10.21
C THR A 114 2.02 11.22 -10.70
N GLY A 115 0.69 11.29 -10.64
CA GLY A 115 -0.20 10.20 -11.05
C GLY A 115 -1.32 10.74 -11.92
N THR A 116 -1.60 10.04 -13.02
CA THR A 116 -2.73 10.34 -13.90
C THR A 116 -3.76 9.24 -13.77
N PHE A 117 -4.99 9.63 -13.44
CA PHE A 117 -6.13 8.76 -13.24
C PHE A 117 -7.06 8.89 -14.45
N SER A 118 -7.21 7.81 -15.23
CA SER A 118 -8.10 7.79 -16.40
C SER A 118 -9.48 7.24 -16.03
N LEU A 119 -10.52 8.01 -16.33
CA LEU A 119 -11.92 7.64 -16.20
C LEU A 119 -12.38 7.03 -17.52
N MET A 120 -12.47 5.70 -17.55
CA MET A 120 -13.05 5.01 -18.70
C MET A 120 -14.57 5.24 -18.71
N ARG A 121 -15.09 5.85 -19.77
CA ARG A 121 -16.54 5.82 -20.02
C ARG A 121 -16.92 4.40 -20.43
N LYS A 122 -18.01 3.90 -19.85
CA LYS A 122 -18.69 2.73 -20.40
C LYS A 122 -19.60 3.26 -21.50
N ASP A 123 -19.20 3.05 -22.75
CA ASP A 123 -20.06 3.32 -23.89
C ASP A 123 -21.30 2.40 -23.75
N CYS A 124 -22.49 3.00 -23.67
CA CYS A 124 -23.77 2.29 -23.58
C CYS A 124 -24.20 1.76 -24.95
#